data_AF-A0A151A962-F1
#
_entry.id   AF-A0A151A962-F1
#
_cell.length_a   1.000
_cell.length_b   1.000
_cell.length_c   1.000
_cell.angle_alpha   90.00
_cell.angle_beta   90.00
_cell.angle_gamma   90.00
#
_symmetry.space_group_name_H-M   'P 1'
#
loop_
_entity.id
_entity.type
_entity.pdbx_description
1 polymer ?
#
loop_
_entity_poly.entity_id
_entity_poly.type
_entity_poly.pdbx_seq_one_letter_code
_entity_poly.pdbx_strand_id
1 'polypeptide(L)'
;MSTVTRRVETALPDTGIREWWALYLLAQVVLVGVALLAFPSLVYDRFVWQYLWGPVVADAAGQPVTHEGIRAVRGYNAVNTMTYLAVVVYSLPGLRAYLDALDVSFDARLAYGFAPIIVAGGAMRALEDIGLLGDYSVWFITPSIYFVVTAVTVLALGILITYYSFEAYRRTGTYYMRNAAIGFGIITLGVFIEGVLFEFGGLDLTLVHIIESVAIGLGFVVLLISLRR
;
A
#
# COMPACT_ATOMS: atom_id res chain seq x y z
N MET A 1 10.56 -40.18 32.20
CA MET A 1 11.11 -38.82 32.00
C MET A 1 10.25 -38.13 30.95
N SER A 2 9.19 -37.43 31.38
CA SER A 2 8.26 -36.73 30.50
C SER A 2 8.66 -35.26 30.35
N THR A 3 8.97 -34.90 29.11
CA THR A 3 8.66 -33.65 28.41
C THR A 3 8.25 -32.46 29.28
N VAL A 4 9.16 -31.49 29.46
CA VAL A 4 8.83 -30.11 29.84
C VAL A 4 9.22 -29.21 28.68
N THR A 5 8.41 -29.23 27.62
CA THR A 5 8.33 -28.10 26.69
C THR A 5 7.53 -27.01 27.39
N ARG A 6 8.21 -26.27 28.29
CA ARG A 6 7.65 -25.03 28.83
C ARG A 6 7.57 -24.03 27.68
N ARG A 7 6.42 -24.02 26.99
CA ARG A 7 6.02 -22.92 26.12
C ARG A 7 6.09 -21.68 27.01
N VAL A 8 7.02 -20.77 26.73
CA VAL A 8 7.06 -19.47 27.39
C VAL A 8 5.80 -18.76 26.91
N GLU A 9 4.70 -18.99 27.61
CA GLU A 9 3.52 -18.15 27.55
C GLU A 9 3.98 -16.80 28.09
N THR A 10 4.49 -15.97 27.18
CA THR A 10 4.65 -14.55 27.44
C THR A 10 3.26 -14.04 27.79
N ALA A 11 3.03 -13.85 29.09
CA ALA A 11 1.87 -13.24 29.70
C ALA A 11 1.78 -11.77 29.23
N LEU A 12 1.35 -11.58 27.99
CA LEU A 12 0.69 -10.36 27.58
C LEU A 12 -0.77 -10.48 28.04
N PRO A 13 -1.39 -9.41 28.56
CA PRO A 13 -2.76 -9.45 29.06
C PRO A 13 -3.71 -9.99 27.98
N ASP A 14 -4.76 -10.72 28.40
CA ASP A 14 -5.82 -11.25 27.53
C ASP A 14 -6.16 -10.17 26.50
N THR A 15 -5.79 -10.44 25.25
CA THR A 15 -5.72 -9.44 24.20
C THR A 15 -7.08 -8.75 24.09
N GLY A 16 -7.07 -7.41 24.11
CA GLY A 16 -8.27 -6.64 23.82
C GLY A 16 -8.94 -7.15 22.52
N ILE A 17 -10.25 -7.00 22.42
CA ILE A 17 -11.03 -7.41 21.24
C ILE A 17 -10.35 -6.86 19.97
N ARG A 18 -10.37 -7.59 18.85
CA ARG A 18 -9.66 -7.24 17.60
C ARG A 18 -9.82 -5.78 17.19
N GLU A 19 -11.02 -5.24 17.39
CA GLU A 19 -11.38 -3.85 17.12
C GLU A 19 -10.55 -2.87 17.95
N TRP A 20 -10.26 -3.18 19.21
CA TRP A 20 -9.43 -2.33 20.07
C TRP A 20 -8.00 -2.21 19.54
N TRP A 21 -7.39 -3.32 19.10
CA TRP A 21 -6.05 -3.28 18.50
C TRP A 21 -6.03 -2.58 17.14
N ALA A 22 -7.10 -2.73 16.35
CA ALA A 22 -7.26 -1.95 15.13
C ALA A 22 -7.33 -0.45 15.43
N LEU A 23 -8.14 -0.04 16.42
CA LEU A 23 -8.22 1.35 16.87
C LEU A 23 -6.90 1.86 17.42
N TYR A 24 -6.17 1.04 18.18
CA TYR A 24 -4.83 1.36 18.70
C TYR A 24 -3.85 1.67 17.57
N LEU A 25 -3.81 0.84 16.52
CA LEU A 25 -2.96 1.10 15.34
C LEU A 25 -3.41 2.33 14.56
N LEU A 26 -4.73 2.51 14.39
CA LEU A 26 -5.31 3.64 13.68
C LEU A 26 -5.16 4.97 14.43
N ALA A 27 -5.03 4.95 15.76
CA ALA A 27 -4.94 6.15 16.58
C ALA A 27 -3.80 7.08 16.16
N GLN A 28 -2.65 6.52 15.75
CA GLN A 28 -1.52 7.31 15.24
C GLN A 28 -1.87 8.04 13.95
N VAL A 29 -2.53 7.35 13.02
CA VAL A 29 -2.96 7.93 11.74
C VAL A 29 -3.98 9.04 11.96
N VAL A 30 -4.95 8.80 12.85
CA VAL A 30 -5.97 9.80 13.21
C VAL A 30 -5.33 11.01 13.88
N LEU A 31 -4.41 10.80 14.84
CA LEU A 31 -3.71 11.87 15.54
C LEU A 31 -2.91 12.74 14.56
N VAL A 32 -2.13 12.11 13.68
CA VAL A 32 -1.36 12.83 12.65
C VAL A 32 -2.30 13.56 11.69
N GLY A 33 -3.40 12.94 11.27
CA GLY A 33 -4.41 13.57 10.41
C GLY A 33 -5.04 14.80 11.06
N VAL A 34 -5.46 14.71 12.32
CA VAL A 34 -5.98 15.85 13.09
C VAL A 34 -4.93 16.94 13.24
N ALA A 35 -3.68 16.57 13.53
CA ALA A 35 -2.59 17.53 13.68
C ALA A 35 -2.26 18.24 12.35
N LEU A 36 -2.29 17.52 11.22
CA LEU A 36 -2.13 18.09 9.88
C LEU A 36 -3.23 19.11 9.55
N LEU A 37 -4.47 18.82 9.93
CA LEU A 37 -5.59 19.73 9.70
C LEU A 37 -5.52 20.97 10.61
N ALA A 38 -5.09 20.80 11.86
CA ALA A 38 -5.01 21.90 12.82
C ALA A 38 -3.76 22.79 12.61
N PHE A 39 -2.63 22.20 12.22
CA PHE A 39 -1.33 22.86 12.11
C PHE A 39 -0.56 22.42 10.85
N PRO A 40 -1.07 22.73 9.65
CA PRO A 40 -0.54 22.18 8.40
C PRO A 40 0.94 22.53 8.18
N SER A 41 1.35 23.77 8.39
CA SER A 41 2.75 24.18 8.16
C SER A 41 3.74 23.63 9.19
N LEU A 42 3.28 23.43 10.43
CA LEU A 42 4.10 22.85 11.49
C LEU A 42 4.28 21.34 11.27
N VAL A 43 3.21 20.64 10.92
CA VAL A 43 3.23 19.18 10.79
C VAL A 43 3.75 18.76 9.43
N TYR A 44 3.25 19.35 8.34
CA TYR A 44 3.73 19.03 7.00
C TYR A 44 5.10 19.65 6.77
N ASP A 45 5.22 20.97 6.65
CA ASP A 45 6.47 21.60 6.17
C ASP A 45 7.65 21.37 7.13
N ARG A 46 7.46 21.64 8.42
CA ARG A 46 8.54 21.59 9.41
C ARG A 46 8.86 20.20 9.96
N PHE A 47 7.94 19.25 9.85
CA PHE A 47 8.18 17.90 10.37
C PHE A 47 8.19 16.84 9.27
N VAL A 48 7.06 16.61 8.60
CA VAL A 48 6.94 15.57 7.55
C VAL A 48 7.90 15.86 6.40
N TRP A 49 7.85 17.05 5.81
CA TRP A 49 8.74 17.43 4.72
C TRP A 49 10.20 17.45 5.17
N GLN A 50 10.51 18.14 6.27
CA GLN A 50 11.90 18.27 6.71
C GLN A 50 12.59 16.92 7.03
N TYR A 51 11.88 15.99 7.69
CA TYR A 51 12.49 14.79 8.27
C TYR A 51 12.08 13.48 7.60
N LEU A 52 10.91 13.39 6.96
CA LEU A 52 10.38 12.13 6.42
C LEU A 52 10.33 12.13 4.89
N TRP A 53 9.56 13.04 4.29
CA TRP A 53 9.31 13.06 2.85
C TRP A 53 10.41 13.77 2.04
N GLY A 54 10.85 14.95 2.48
CA GLY A 54 11.90 15.71 1.79
C GLY A 54 13.22 14.95 1.68
N PRO A 55 13.68 14.16 2.68
CA PRO A 55 14.84 13.28 2.52
C PRO A 55 14.69 12.22 1.43
N VAL A 56 13.47 11.68 1.23
CA VAL A 56 13.16 10.71 0.14
C VAL A 56 13.25 11.40 -1.22
N VAL A 57 12.65 12.58 -1.34
CA VAL A 57 12.71 13.38 -2.58
C VAL A 57 14.15 13.82 -2.88
N ALA A 58 14.90 14.24 -1.85
CA ALA A 58 16.30 14.58 -1.98
C ALA A 58 17.11 13.37 -2.47
N ASP A 59 16.79 12.16 -2.01
CA ASP A 59 17.50 10.93 -2.34
C ASP A 59 17.36 10.61 -3.83
N ALA A 60 16.11 10.61 -4.30
CA ALA A 60 15.78 10.46 -5.72
C ALA A 60 16.41 11.55 -6.60
N ALA A 61 16.39 12.81 -6.16
CA ALA A 61 16.95 13.93 -6.92
C ALA A 61 18.49 13.97 -6.90
N GLY A 62 19.15 13.17 -6.06
CA GLY A 62 20.60 13.20 -5.88
C GLY A 62 21.14 14.46 -5.20
N GLN A 63 20.28 15.38 -4.74
CA GLN A 63 20.65 16.68 -4.19
C GLN A 63 19.65 17.17 -3.12
N PRO A 64 20.07 18.04 -2.19
CA PRO A 64 19.16 18.64 -1.22
C PRO A 64 18.02 19.41 -1.89
N VAL A 65 16.79 19.25 -1.40
CA VAL A 65 15.59 19.94 -1.92
C VAL A 65 15.00 20.89 -0.90
N THR A 66 14.26 21.89 -1.36
CA THR A 66 13.63 22.90 -0.52
C THR A 66 12.15 23.03 -0.84
N HIS A 67 11.31 23.13 0.20
CA HIS A 67 9.88 23.41 0.10
C HIS A 67 9.53 24.48 1.13
N GLU A 68 8.87 25.56 0.71
CA GLU A 68 8.49 26.67 1.60
C GLU A 68 9.65 27.21 2.46
N GLY A 69 10.85 27.28 1.87
CA GLY A 69 12.08 27.71 2.55
C GLY A 69 12.71 26.68 3.51
N ILE A 70 12.12 25.49 3.66
CA ILE A 70 12.62 24.42 4.52
C ILE A 70 13.43 23.43 3.68
N ARG A 71 14.71 23.30 4.04
CA ARG A 71 15.68 22.43 3.37
C ARG A 71 15.65 21.03 3.93
N ALA A 72 15.48 20.04 3.06
CA ALA A 72 15.64 18.62 3.38
C ALA A 72 16.91 18.06 2.75
N VAL A 73 17.56 17.13 3.45
CA VAL A 73 18.83 16.50 3.04
C VAL A 73 18.64 15.00 3.00
N ARG A 74 19.37 14.35 2.09
CA ARG A 74 19.36 12.89 1.89
C ARG A 74 19.76 12.13 3.15
N GLY A 75 19.22 10.93 3.28
CA GLY A 75 19.62 9.94 4.26
C GLY A 75 19.00 10.12 5.65
N TYR A 76 19.53 9.34 6.60
CA TYR A 76 19.02 9.28 7.96
C TYR A 76 19.64 10.36 8.85
N ASN A 77 18.81 10.93 9.70
CA ASN A 77 19.20 11.84 10.78
C ASN A 77 18.60 11.34 12.11
N ALA A 78 18.99 11.96 13.22
CA ALA A 78 18.52 11.53 14.53
C ALA A 78 16.99 11.57 14.67
N VAL A 79 16.34 12.61 14.13
CA VAL A 79 14.89 12.83 14.27
C VAL A 79 14.12 11.77 13.48
N ASN A 80 14.47 11.54 12.22
CA ASN A 80 13.76 10.56 11.39
C ASN A 80 14.00 9.12 11.87
N THR A 81 15.23 8.79 12.28
CA THR A 81 15.57 7.47 12.83
C THR A 81 14.76 7.20 14.10
N MET A 82 14.69 8.17 15.01
CA MET A 82 13.88 8.05 16.22
C MET A 82 12.39 7.98 15.93
N THR A 83 11.91 8.70 14.91
CA THR A 83 10.51 8.67 14.49
C THR A 83 10.14 7.28 13.97
N TYR A 84 10.96 6.70 13.09
CA TYR A 84 10.75 5.34 12.59
C TYR A 84 10.80 4.31 13.72
N LEU A 85 11.77 4.43 14.63
CA LEU A 85 11.86 3.55 15.79
C LEU A 85 10.63 3.66 16.68
N ALA A 86 10.15 4.87 16.96
CA ALA A 86 8.95 5.10 17.76
C ALA A 86 7.70 4.48 17.12
N VAL A 87 7.52 4.65 15.81
CA VAL A 87 6.41 4.03 15.06
C VAL A 87 6.49 2.51 15.10
N VAL A 88 7.68 1.93 14.93
CA VAL A 88 7.87 0.47 15.03
C VAL A 88 7.55 -0.01 16.43
N VAL A 89 8.18 0.56 17.46
CA VAL A 89 7.97 0.16 18.86
C VAL A 89 6.49 0.29 19.26
N TYR A 90 5.83 1.38 18.85
CA TYR A 90 4.40 1.56 19.08
C TYR A 90 3.56 0.50 18.36
N SER A 91 3.87 0.18 17.10
CA SER A 91 3.05 -0.75 16.31
C SER A 91 3.19 -2.22 16.72
N LEU A 92 4.30 -2.63 17.34
CA LEU A 92 4.59 -4.04 17.66
C LEU A 92 3.49 -4.77 18.45
N PRO A 93 2.95 -4.23 19.58
CA PRO A 93 1.92 -4.93 20.33
C PRO A 93 0.63 -5.11 19.53
N GLY A 94 0.21 -4.07 18.80
CA GLY A 94 -0.99 -4.10 17.96
C GLY A 94 -0.82 -5.04 16.76
N LEU A 95 0.34 -5.02 16.11
CA LEU A 95 0.64 -5.91 15.01
C LEU A 95 0.62 -7.38 15.45
N ARG A 96 1.27 -7.69 16.58
CA ARG A 96 1.28 -9.05 17.13
C ARG A 96 -0.15 -9.52 17.42
N ALA A 97 -0.93 -8.74 18.18
CA ALA A 97 -2.29 -9.13 18.54
C ALA A 97 -3.20 -9.27 17.31
N TYR A 98 -2.99 -8.44 16.29
CA TYR A 98 -3.75 -8.53 15.04
C TYR A 98 -3.37 -9.76 14.21
N LEU A 99 -2.09 -10.12 14.15
CA LEU A 99 -1.64 -11.34 13.46
C LEU A 99 -2.11 -12.61 14.18
N ASP A 100 -2.06 -12.62 15.52
CA ASP A 100 -2.61 -13.71 16.33
C ASP A 100 -4.12 -13.86 16.06
N ALA A 101 -4.87 -12.75 15.92
CA ALA A 101 -6.28 -12.76 15.57
C ALA A 101 -6.58 -13.24 14.13
N LEU A 102 -5.59 -13.19 13.23
CA LEU A 102 -5.67 -13.72 11.87
C LEU A 102 -5.15 -15.16 11.75
N ASP A 103 -4.78 -15.80 12.86
CA ASP A 103 -4.14 -17.12 12.89
C ASP A 103 -2.85 -17.17 12.05
N VAL A 104 -2.12 -16.05 12.00
CA VAL A 104 -0.85 -15.94 11.28
C VAL A 104 0.30 -16.15 12.26
N SER A 105 1.04 -17.25 12.07
CA SER A 105 2.24 -17.52 12.85
C SER A 105 3.49 -16.86 12.26
N PHE A 106 4.42 -16.42 13.11
CA PHE A 106 5.74 -15.94 12.71
C PHE A 106 6.68 -17.11 12.42
N ASP A 107 6.48 -17.76 11.29
CA ASP A 107 7.25 -18.91 10.85
C ASP A 107 8.02 -18.64 9.54
N ALA A 108 8.78 -19.64 9.08
CA ALA A 108 9.48 -19.55 7.80
C ALA A 108 8.53 -19.39 6.61
N ARG A 109 7.27 -19.85 6.71
CA ARG A 109 6.28 -19.71 5.62
C ARG A 109 5.89 -18.25 5.43
N LEU A 110 5.69 -17.52 6.54
CA LEU A 110 5.47 -16.08 6.49
C LEU A 110 6.68 -15.39 5.84
N ALA A 111 7.90 -15.76 6.24
CA ALA A 111 9.12 -15.20 5.63
C ALA A 111 9.21 -15.49 4.12
N TYR A 112 8.87 -16.70 3.67
CA TYR A 112 8.80 -17.04 2.25
C TYR A 112 7.71 -16.25 1.53
N GLY A 113 6.57 -15.98 2.18
CA GLY A 113 5.52 -15.11 1.65
C GLY A 113 6.01 -13.68 1.39
N PHE A 114 6.93 -13.18 2.21
CA PHE A 114 7.57 -11.87 2.00
C PHE A 114 8.80 -11.92 1.07
N ALA A 115 9.30 -13.09 0.67
CA ALA A 115 10.48 -13.18 -0.18
C ALA A 115 10.35 -12.39 -1.50
N PRO A 116 9.22 -12.43 -2.24
CA PRO A 116 9.07 -11.65 -3.46
C PRO A 116 9.22 -10.14 -3.23
N ILE A 117 8.65 -9.59 -2.15
CA ILE A 117 8.74 -8.14 -1.88
C ILE A 117 10.15 -7.74 -1.42
N ILE A 118 10.84 -8.61 -0.66
CA ILE A 118 12.24 -8.38 -0.26
C ILE A 118 13.15 -8.35 -1.50
N VAL A 119 13.00 -9.33 -2.39
CA VAL A 119 13.78 -9.41 -3.64
C VAL A 119 13.46 -8.23 -4.56
N ALA A 120 12.18 -7.91 -4.75
CA ALA A 120 11.76 -6.78 -5.58
C ALA A 120 12.30 -5.46 -5.03
N GLY A 121 12.18 -5.22 -3.71
CA GLY A 121 12.70 -4.02 -3.07
C GLY A 121 14.22 -3.89 -3.25
N GLY A 122 14.98 -4.95 -3.02
CA GLY A 122 16.43 -4.95 -3.23
C GLY A 122 16.83 -4.71 -4.68
N ALA A 123 16.11 -5.32 -5.63
CA ALA A 123 16.33 -5.12 -7.06
C ALA A 123 16.04 -3.68 -7.49
N MET A 124 14.90 -3.11 -7.08
CA MET A 124 14.58 -1.71 -7.39
C MET A 124 15.61 -0.76 -6.80
N ARG A 125 16.15 -1.07 -5.61
CA ARG A 125 17.20 -0.25 -5.00
C ARG A 125 18.51 -0.29 -5.77
N ALA A 126 18.91 -1.47 -6.24
CA ALA A 126 20.07 -1.59 -7.12
C ALA A 126 19.88 -0.83 -8.45
N LEU A 127 18.66 -0.83 -9.02
CA LEU A 127 18.34 -0.08 -10.24
C LEU A 127 18.37 1.44 -10.03
N GLU A 128 17.91 1.90 -8.87
CA GLU A 128 18.01 3.30 -8.44
C GLU A 128 19.46 3.76 -8.34
N ASP A 129 20.32 2.96 -7.68
CA ASP A 129 21.72 3.31 -7.43
C ASP A 129 22.54 3.49 -8.73
N ILE A 130 22.17 2.77 -9.80
CA ILE A 130 22.79 2.90 -11.13
C ILE A 130 22.10 3.94 -12.03
N GLY A 131 21.09 4.65 -11.52
CA GLY A 131 20.39 5.73 -12.22
C GLY A 131 19.42 5.28 -13.32
N LEU A 132 19.10 3.98 -13.41
CA LEU A 132 18.21 3.46 -14.47
C LEU A 132 16.76 3.92 -14.33
N LEU A 133 16.33 4.27 -13.12
CA LEU A 133 14.95 4.71 -12.86
C LEU A 133 14.71 6.19 -13.20
N GLY A 134 15.77 7.00 -13.30
CA GLY A 134 15.68 8.44 -13.56
C GLY A 134 14.69 9.14 -12.61
N ASP A 135 13.80 9.95 -13.19
CA ASP A 135 12.79 10.72 -12.46
C ASP A 135 11.75 9.85 -11.72
N TYR A 136 11.61 8.57 -12.10
CA TYR A 136 10.67 7.64 -11.46
C TYR A 136 11.21 7.02 -10.17
N SER A 137 12.48 7.26 -9.82
CA SER A 137 13.12 6.71 -8.61
C SER A 137 12.31 6.96 -7.33
N VAL A 138 11.69 8.15 -7.18
CA VAL A 138 10.84 8.51 -6.02
C VAL A 138 9.77 7.45 -5.74
N TRP A 139 9.19 6.85 -6.78
CA TRP A 139 8.12 5.84 -6.65
C TRP A 139 8.60 4.51 -6.06
N PHE A 140 9.90 4.23 -6.16
CA PHE A 140 10.50 2.97 -5.71
C PHE A 140 11.28 3.09 -4.41
N ILE A 141 11.34 4.30 -3.83
CA ILE A 141 11.87 4.53 -2.49
C ILE A 141 10.74 4.43 -1.47
N THR A 142 11.02 3.89 -0.28
CA THR A 142 10.04 3.85 0.81
C THR A 142 9.68 5.25 1.31
N PRO A 143 8.39 5.55 1.59
CA PRO A 143 7.27 4.62 1.60
C PRO A 143 6.54 4.47 0.24
N SER A 144 6.89 5.27 -0.78
CA SER A 144 6.18 5.31 -2.08
C SER A 144 6.03 3.95 -2.74
N ILE A 145 7.06 3.09 -2.62
CA ILE A 145 7.04 1.73 -3.21
C ILE A 145 5.84 0.90 -2.76
N TYR A 146 5.30 1.12 -1.55
CA TYR A 146 4.14 0.37 -1.08
C TYR A 146 2.87 0.69 -1.89
N PHE A 147 2.74 1.91 -2.42
CA PHE A 147 1.64 2.26 -3.33
C PHE A 147 1.80 1.55 -4.67
N VAL A 148 3.03 1.49 -5.21
CA VAL A 148 3.31 0.77 -6.46
C VAL A 148 3.01 -0.72 -6.31
N VAL A 149 3.50 -1.35 -5.25
CA VAL A 149 3.24 -2.77 -4.97
C VAL A 149 1.75 -3.04 -4.80
N THR A 150 1.02 -2.15 -4.10
CA THR A 150 -0.43 -2.26 -3.94
C THR A 150 -1.13 -2.15 -5.28
N ALA A 151 -0.81 -1.15 -6.10
CA ALA A 151 -1.40 -0.96 -7.42
C ALA A 151 -1.16 -2.16 -8.34
N VAL A 152 0.07 -2.67 -8.39
CA VAL A 152 0.43 -3.88 -9.16
C VAL A 152 -0.35 -5.10 -8.64
N THR A 153 -0.48 -5.25 -7.33
CA THR A 153 -1.23 -6.36 -6.72
C THR A 153 -2.72 -6.28 -7.06
N VAL A 154 -3.35 -5.12 -6.91
CA VAL A 154 -4.77 -4.91 -7.26
C VAL A 154 -4.99 -5.15 -8.75
N LEU A 155 -4.11 -4.66 -9.61
CA LEU A 155 -4.18 -4.89 -11.06
C LEU A 155 -4.07 -6.37 -11.39
N ALA A 156 -3.11 -7.08 -10.81
CA ALA A 156 -2.94 -8.52 -11.00
C ALA A 156 -4.17 -9.31 -10.54
N LEU A 157 -4.75 -8.95 -9.39
CA LEU A 157 -6.00 -9.55 -8.90
C LEU A 157 -7.17 -9.26 -9.84
N GLY A 158 -7.32 -8.02 -10.33
CA GLY A 158 -8.36 -7.66 -11.29
C GLY A 158 -8.26 -8.44 -12.60
N ILE A 159 -7.04 -8.60 -13.13
CA ILE A 159 -6.76 -9.43 -14.31
C ILE A 159 -7.13 -10.89 -14.03
N LEU A 160 -6.72 -11.42 -12.88
CA LEU A 160 -6.95 -12.82 -12.51
C LEU A 160 -8.44 -13.13 -12.33
N ILE A 161 -9.18 -12.24 -11.66
CA ILE A 161 -10.64 -12.36 -11.48
C ILE A 161 -11.34 -12.30 -12.84
N THR A 162 -10.93 -11.38 -13.71
CA THR A 162 -11.45 -11.27 -15.08
C THR A 162 -11.19 -12.54 -15.87
N TYR A 163 -9.96 -13.05 -15.82
CA TYR A 163 -9.53 -14.28 -16.50
C TYR A 163 -10.32 -15.50 -16.02
N TYR A 164 -10.41 -15.73 -14.70
CA TYR A 164 -11.14 -16.88 -14.17
C TYR A 164 -12.64 -16.77 -14.40
N SER A 165 -13.21 -15.56 -14.39
CA SER A 165 -14.62 -15.35 -14.77
C SER A 165 -14.85 -15.71 -16.24
N PHE A 166 -13.91 -15.34 -17.12
CA PHE A 166 -13.98 -15.69 -18.55
C PHE A 166 -13.81 -17.19 -18.79
N GLU A 167 -12.85 -17.82 -18.12
CA GLU A 167 -12.62 -19.26 -18.20
C GLU A 167 -13.84 -20.05 -17.67
N ALA A 168 -14.45 -19.60 -16.57
CA ALA A 168 -15.69 -20.17 -16.05
C ALA A 168 -16.86 -20.00 -17.03
N TYR A 169 -16.93 -18.88 -17.74
CA TYR A 169 -17.90 -18.68 -18.82
C TYR A 169 -17.68 -19.67 -19.97
N ARG A 170 -16.42 -19.90 -20.41
CA ARG A 170 -16.14 -20.88 -21.46
C ARG A 170 -16.53 -22.31 -21.09
N ARG A 171 -16.46 -22.67 -19.81
CA ARG A 171 -16.82 -24.00 -19.30
C ARG A 171 -18.32 -24.19 -19.10
N THR A 172 -19.00 -23.19 -18.55
CA THR A 172 -20.40 -23.30 -18.13
C THR A 172 -21.40 -22.71 -19.12
N GLY A 173 -20.95 -21.78 -19.98
CA GLY A 173 -21.82 -21.02 -20.89
C GLY A 173 -22.80 -20.08 -20.18
N THR A 174 -22.68 -19.87 -18.87
CA THR A 174 -23.66 -19.10 -18.10
C THR A 174 -23.52 -17.59 -18.33
N TYR A 175 -24.67 -16.93 -18.47
CA TYR A 175 -24.74 -15.48 -18.64
C TYR A 175 -24.11 -14.72 -17.47
N TYR A 176 -24.28 -15.25 -16.25
CA TYR A 176 -23.69 -14.70 -15.04
C TYR A 176 -22.16 -14.57 -15.14
N MET A 177 -21.46 -15.66 -15.51
CA MET A 177 -20.00 -15.67 -15.57
C MET A 177 -19.46 -14.78 -16.70
N ARG A 178 -20.19 -14.69 -17.82
CA ARG A 178 -19.85 -13.77 -18.91
C ARG A 178 -19.89 -12.32 -18.44
N ASN A 179 -20.98 -11.93 -17.81
CA ASN A 179 -21.15 -10.57 -17.32
C ASN A 179 -20.18 -10.26 -16.18
N ALA A 180 -19.87 -11.25 -15.33
CA ALA A 180 -18.80 -11.11 -14.34
C ALA A 180 -17.45 -10.78 -15.00
N ALA A 181 -17.06 -11.54 -16.03
CA ALA A 181 -15.83 -11.28 -16.77
C ALA A 181 -15.81 -9.89 -17.41
N ILE A 182 -16.91 -9.47 -18.03
CA ILE A 182 -17.02 -8.13 -18.64
C ILE A 182 -16.96 -7.04 -17.57
N GLY A 183 -17.71 -7.18 -16.47
CA GLY A 183 -17.76 -6.19 -15.39
C GLY A 183 -16.41 -5.99 -14.72
N PHE A 184 -15.76 -7.08 -14.30
CA PHE A 184 -14.40 -7.00 -13.72
C PHE A 184 -13.36 -6.52 -14.73
N GLY A 185 -13.49 -6.90 -16.00
CA GLY A 185 -12.61 -6.44 -17.06
C GLY A 185 -12.70 -4.93 -17.27
N ILE A 186 -13.92 -4.37 -17.30
CA ILE A 186 -14.15 -2.92 -17.42
C ILE A 186 -13.55 -2.18 -16.22
N ILE A 187 -13.79 -2.66 -14.99
CA ILE A 187 -13.24 -2.04 -13.78
C ILE A 187 -11.71 -2.03 -13.81
N THR A 188 -11.11 -3.20 -14.08
CA THR A 188 -9.65 -3.37 -14.09
C THR A 188 -8.99 -2.51 -15.17
N LEU A 189 -9.57 -2.48 -16.38
CA LEU A 189 -9.07 -1.63 -17.46
C LEU A 189 -9.27 -0.15 -17.17
N GLY A 190 -10.39 0.24 -16.55
CA GLY A 190 -10.66 1.62 -16.17
C GLY A 190 -9.59 2.18 -15.23
N VAL A 191 -9.30 1.46 -14.14
CA VAL A 191 -8.27 1.83 -13.15
C VAL A 191 -6.88 1.86 -13.78
N PHE A 192 -6.56 0.89 -14.65
CA PHE A 192 -5.26 0.88 -15.33
C PHE A 192 -5.11 2.05 -16.32
N ILE A 193 -6.13 2.29 -17.14
CA ILE A 193 -6.15 3.36 -18.13
C ILE A 193 -6.08 4.72 -17.44
N GLU A 194 -6.70 4.89 -16.26
CA GLU A 194 -6.57 6.10 -15.46
C GLU A 194 -5.09 6.44 -15.22
N GLY A 195 -4.33 5.52 -14.62
CA GLY A 195 -2.91 5.72 -14.35
C GLY A 195 -2.10 6.05 -15.61
N VAL A 196 -2.37 5.35 -16.71
CA VAL A 196 -1.68 5.59 -18.00
C VAL A 196 -2.02 6.96 -18.59
N LEU A 197 -3.29 7.37 -18.53
CA LEU A 197 -3.76 8.64 -19.07
C LEU A 197 -3.27 9.83 -18.25
N PHE A 198 -3.16 9.67 -16.93
CA PHE A 198 -2.59 10.69 -16.07
C PHE A 198 -1.08 10.86 -16.34
N GLU A 199 -0.32 9.76 -16.32
CA GLU A 199 1.15 9.81 -16.44
C GLU A 199 1.62 10.12 -17.86
N PHE A 200 1.08 9.43 -18.86
CA PHE A 200 1.56 9.52 -20.25
C PHE A 200 0.62 10.33 -21.16
N GLY A 201 -0.66 10.43 -20.79
CA GLY A 201 -1.64 11.21 -21.55
C GLY A 201 -1.63 12.70 -21.23
N GLY A 202 -0.99 13.12 -20.14
CA GLY A 202 -0.95 14.51 -19.70
C GLY A 202 -2.32 15.09 -19.35
N LEU A 203 -3.29 14.20 -19.06
CA LEU A 203 -4.65 14.60 -18.71
C LEU A 203 -4.70 15.04 -17.24
N ASP A 204 -5.56 16.02 -16.96
CA ASP A 204 -5.75 16.51 -15.59
C ASP A 204 -6.32 15.41 -14.68
N LEU A 205 -5.85 15.38 -13.42
CA LEU A 205 -6.25 14.38 -12.43
C LEU A 205 -7.78 14.30 -12.29
N THR A 206 -8.46 15.45 -12.32
CA THR A 206 -9.92 15.53 -12.25
C THR A 206 -10.59 14.76 -13.38
N LEU A 207 -10.10 14.95 -14.61
CA LEU A 207 -10.69 14.36 -15.80
C LEU A 207 -10.44 12.85 -15.84
N VAL A 208 -9.23 12.43 -15.50
CA VAL A 208 -8.86 11.02 -15.48
C VAL A 208 -9.68 10.26 -14.42
N HIS A 209 -9.88 10.86 -13.23
CA HIS A 209 -10.70 10.27 -12.17
C HIS A 209 -12.19 10.20 -12.53
N ILE A 210 -12.70 11.14 -13.33
CA ILE A 210 -14.05 11.06 -13.91
C ILE A 210 -14.17 9.86 -14.85
N ILE A 211 -13.18 9.65 -15.73
CA ILE A 211 -13.15 8.50 -16.65
C ILE A 211 -13.14 7.18 -15.87
N GLU A 212 -12.27 7.09 -14.86
CA GLU A 212 -12.18 5.92 -13.98
C GLU A 212 -13.53 5.64 -13.30
N SER A 213 -14.13 6.67 -12.67
CA SER A 213 -15.41 6.57 -11.98
C SER A 213 -16.54 6.09 -12.90
N VAL A 214 -16.56 6.55 -14.16
CA VAL A 214 -17.52 6.10 -15.17
C VAL A 214 -17.27 4.62 -15.52
N ALA A 215 -16.02 4.22 -15.74
CA ALA A 215 -15.68 2.82 -16.02
C ALA A 215 -16.08 1.90 -14.85
N ILE A 216 -15.76 2.29 -13.62
CA ILE A 216 -16.16 1.57 -12.41
C ILE A 216 -17.68 1.45 -12.32
N GLY A 217 -18.40 2.56 -12.53
CA GLY A 217 -19.86 2.59 -12.53
C GLY A 217 -20.46 1.65 -13.58
N LEU A 218 -19.94 1.67 -14.81
CA LEU A 218 -20.38 0.76 -15.88
C LEU A 218 -20.10 -0.71 -15.54
N GLY A 219 -18.92 -1.01 -15.00
CA GLY A 219 -18.58 -2.35 -14.55
C GLY A 219 -19.52 -2.85 -13.45
N PHE A 220 -19.82 -2.02 -12.46
CA PHE A 220 -20.80 -2.36 -11.42
C PHE A 220 -22.22 -2.54 -11.96
N VAL A 221 -22.64 -1.74 -12.94
CA VAL A 221 -23.95 -1.95 -13.61
C VAL A 221 -23.98 -3.32 -14.28
N VAL A 222 -22.93 -3.73 -14.98
CA VAL A 222 -22.85 -5.05 -15.62
C VAL A 222 -22.92 -6.17 -14.58
N LEU A 223 -22.21 -6.03 -13.45
CA LEU A 223 -22.25 -6.99 -12.33
C LEU A 223 -23.63 -7.02 -11.66
N LEU A 224 -24.29 -5.87 -11.50
CA LEU A 224 -25.63 -5.82 -10.91
C LEU A 224 -26.66 -6.51 -11.81
N ILE A 225 -26.55 -6.34 -13.13
CA ILE A 225 -27.42 -7.01 -14.10
C ILE A 225 -27.21 -8.53 -14.06
N SER A 226 -25.98 -9.00 -13.79
CA SER A 226 -25.71 -10.44 -13.70
C SER A 226 -26.42 -11.08 -12.50
N LEU A 227 -26.55 -10.39 -11.36
CA LEU A 227 -27.20 -10.90 -10.15
C LEU A 227 -28.73 -10.96 -10.23
N ARG A 228 -29.34 -10.21 -11.15
CA ARG A 228 -30.81 -10.12 -11.27
C ARG A 228 -31.44 -11.17 -12.19
N ARG A 229 -30.64 -12.01 -12.86
CA ARG A 229 -31.11 -13.01 -13.84
C ARG A 229 -30.52 -14.37 -13.54
#